data_AF-A0A365T6N6-F1
#
_entry.id   AF-A0A365T6N6-F1
#
_cell.length_a   1.000
_cell.length_b   1.000
_cell.length_c   1.000
_cell.angle_alpha   90.00
_cell.angle_beta   90.00
_cell.angle_gamma   90.00
#
_symmetry.space_group_name_H-M   'P 1'
#
loop_
_entity.id
_entity.type
_entity.pdbx_description
1 polymer ?
#
loop_
_entity_poly.entity_id
_entity_poly.type
_entity_poly.pdbx_seq_one_letter_code
_entity_poly.pdbx_strand_id
1 'polypeptide(L)'
;MAVQPPSPSELTPSHEFVAEDFHAATTALLEVALNHASMGFVGVRPSRLNTTVEDIIDPTVFWSDDHGSFEPVTAAFESSDVSWYQTQFPEADDDFRRLWALEAGRSVRFLQEFCVCNANDWIVYVIPHHEHLMVNAPDKEFASEVNNALTHLWACIVPAGTRITWEYDGCKHAIDGGTLQVKRSKMGYAGRYSLLNLFRVTPRPQSLTLSLEWHRETRSGLIGRFIDGIQSIVGGPPDRLRFEDETTMQEAETVLHETIETMHPKRTAAEIDERV
;
A
#
# COMPACT_ATOMS: atom_id res chain seq x y z
N MET A 1 26.78 -2.07 -17.34
CA MET A 1 26.79 -2.79 -16.06
C MET A 1 25.45 -3.50 -15.94
N ALA A 2 25.41 -4.75 -15.48
CA ALA A 2 24.14 -5.40 -15.20
C ALA A 2 23.44 -4.64 -14.06
N VAL A 3 22.19 -4.24 -14.26
CA VAL A 3 21.38 -3.61 -13.21
C VAL A 3 20.86 -4.72 -12.31
N GLN A 4 20.98 -4.53 -11.00
CA GLN A 4 20.52 -5.51 -10.03
C GLN A 4 19.10 -5.16 -9.59
N PRO A 5 18.23 -6.16 -9.31
CA PRO A 5 16.98 -5.90 -8.63
C PRO A 5 17.26 -5.29 -7.26
N PRO A 6 16.41 -4.36 -6.79
CA PRO A 6 16.60 -3.75 -5.48
C PRO A 6 16.40 -4.77 -4.36
N SER A 7 17.20 -4.66 -3.30
CA SER A 7 17.02 -5.46 -2.08
C SER A 7 15.88 -4.87 -1.24
N PRO A 8 14.86 -5.65 -0.84
CA PRO A 8 13.72 -5.13 -0.08
C PRO A 8 14.12 -4.50 1.26
N SER A 9 15.21 -4.98 1.88
CA SER A 9 15.72 -4.42 3.13
C SER A 9 16.40 -3.06 2.98
N GLU A 10 16.73 -2.66 1.76
CA GLU A 10 17.38 -1.39 1.42
C GLU A 10 16.37 -0.35 0.88
N LEU A 11 15.14 -0.79 0.59
CA LEU A 11 14.09 0.09 0.11
C LEU A 11 13.52 0.95 1.24
N THR A 12 13.49 2.26 1.03
CA THR A 12 12.79 3.21 1.88
C THR A 12 11.68 3.87 1.06
N PRO A 13 10.42 3.43 1.18
CA PRO A 13 9.32 4.01 0.42
C PRO A 13 9.12 5.48 0.77
N SER A 14 8.88 6.31 -0.24
CA SER A 14 8.45 7.69 -0.03
C SER A 14 6.96 7.78 0.29
N HIS A 15 6.17 6.76 -0.08
CA HIS A 15 4.73 6.72 0.13
C HIS A 15 4.25 5.36 0.69
N GLU A 16 3.26 5.42 1.57
CA GLU A 16 2.49 4.26 2.03
C GLU A 16 1.29 4.07 1.11
N PHE A 17 1.10 2.83 0.65
CA PHE A 17 -0.07 2.43 -0.12
C PHE A 17 -1.15 1.87 0.81
N VAL A 18 -2.37 2.37 0.66
CA VAL A 18 -3.50 2.00 1.50
C VAL A 18 -4.66 1.62 0.58
N ALA A 19 -5.20 0.42 0.73
CA ALA A 19 -6.28 -0.09 -0.13
C ALA A 19 -7.22 -1.05 0.62
N GLU A 20 -8.51 -1.03 0.26
CA GLU A 20 -9.49 -2.05 0.67
C GLU A 20 -9.36 -3.33 -0.16
N ASP A 21 -9.22 -3.19 -1.48
CA ASP A 21 -8.95 -4.29 -2.41
C ASP A 21 -7.52 -4.13 -2.94
N PHE A 22 -6.60 -4.92 -2.37
CA PHE A 22 -5.18 -4.87 -2.71
C PHE A 22 -4.96 -5.11 -4.21
N HIS A 23 -5.53 -6.16 -4.79
CA HIS A 23 -5.24 -6.55 -6.17
C HIS A 23 -5.78 -5.54 -7.18
N ALA A 24 -7.02 -5.06 -7.01
CA ALA A 24 -7.60 -4.08 -7.91
C ALA A 24 -6.80 -2.75 -7.86
N ALA A 25 -6.45 -2.30 -6.66
CA ALA A 25 -5.71 -1.07 -6.45
C ALA A 25 -4.25 -1.16 -6.91
N THR A 26 -3.56 -2.28 -6.65
CA THR A 26 -2.21 -2.50 -7.18
C THR A 26 -2.22 -2.57 -8.70
N THR A 27 -3.24 -3.17 -9.33
CA THR A 27 -3.37 -3.16 -10.80
C THR A 27 -3.43 -1.73 -11.34
N ALA A 28 -4.30 -0.87 -10.79
CA ALA A 28 -4.41 0.52 -11.21
C ALA A 28 -3.11 1.30 -11.00
N LEU A 29 -2.42 1.08 -9.88
CA LEU A 29 -1.13 1.70 -9.58
C LEU A 29 -0.04 1.23 -10.57
N LEU A 30 0.01 -0.06 -10.89
CA LEU A 30 0.98 -0.62 -11.83
C LEU A 30 0.78 -0.08 -13.25
N GLU A 31 -0.46 0.12 -13.70
CA GLU A 31 -0.73 0.74 -15.00
C GLU A 31 -0.17 2.17 -15.09
N VAL A 32 -0.22 2.94 -14.00
CA VAL A 32 0.44 4.24 -13.94
C VAL A 32 1.96 4.06 -13.94
N ALA A 33 2.49 3.20 -13.07
CA ALA A 33 3.93 2.97 -12.93
C ALA A 33 4.61 2.55 -14.24
N LEU A 34 3.97 1.69 -15.04
CA LEU A 34 4.49 1.22 -16.33
C LEU A 34 4.71 2.36 -17.33
N ASN A 35 3.85 3.39 -17.33
CA ASN A 35 4.01 4.55 -18.20
C ASN A 35 5.27 5.39 -17.88
N HIS A 36 5.80 5.24 -16.66
CA HIS A 36 6.99 5.94 -16.18
C HIS A 36 8.23 5.04 -16.10
N ALA A 37 8.07 3.75 -16.38
CA ALA A 37 9.10 2.76 -16.22
C ALA A 37 9.98 2.65 -17.46
N SER A 38 11.25 2.31 -17.24
CA SER A 38 12.15 1.86 -18.30
C SER A 38 12.54 0.40 -18.15
N MET A 39 12.35 -0.18 -16.96
CA MET A 39 12.81 -1.53 -16.63
C MET A 39 11.95 -2.19 -15.56
N GLY A 40 11.79 -3.50 -15.66
CA GLY A 40 11.06 -4.32 -14.69
C GLY A 40 11.90 -5.50 -14.20
N PHE A 41 11.68 -5.91 -12.95
CA PHE A 41 12.25 -7.11 -12.37
C PHE A 41 11.16 -8.02 -11.82
N VAL A 42 11.35 -9.32 -12.01
CA VAL A 42 10.42 -10.35 -11.53
C VAL A 42 11.22 -11.41 -10.80
N GLY A 43 10.88 -11.64 -9.54
CA GLY A 43 11.39 -12.71 -8.71
C GLY A 43 10.43 -13.89 -8.73
N VAL A 44 10.89 -15.02 -9.26
CA VAL A 44 10.10 -16.26 -9.35
C VAL A 44 10.72 -17.33 -8.46
N ARG A 45 9.90 -18.11 -7.75
CA ARG A 45 10.35 -19.31 -7.04
C ARG A 45 10.18 -20.55 -7.91
N PRO A 46 11.24 -21.13 -8.49
CA PRO A 46 11.10 -22.24 -9.43
C PRO A 46 10.46 -23.48 -8.81
N SER A 47 10.71 -23.74 -7.53
CA SER A 47 10.12 -24.85 -6.78
C SER A 47 8.59 -24.77 -6.69
N ARG A 48 7.99 -23.60 -6.95
CA ARG A 48 6.54 -23.37 -6.92
C ARG A 48 5.89 -23.37 -8.30
N LEU A 49 6.66 -23.35 -9.40
CA LEU A 49 6.12 -23.37 -10.76
C LEU A 49 5.28 -24.64 -11.03
N ASN A 50 5.67 -25.79 -10.48
CA ASN A 50 4.96 -27.05 -10.67
C ASN A 50 3.79 -27.26 -9.70
N THR A 51 3.46 -26.26 -8.86
CA THR A 51 2.34 -26.39 -7.93
C THR A 51 1.06 -26.08 -8.70
N THR A 52 0.41 -27.12 -9.22
CA THR A 52 -0.94 -27.00 -9.76
C THR A 52 -1.91 -26.73 -8.62
N VAL A 53 -2.53 -25.56 -8.64
CA VAL A 53 -3.75 -25.29 -7.87
C VAL A 53 -4.89 -25.52 -8.86
N GLU A 54 -5.91 -26.28 -8.45
CA GLU A 54 -7.10 -26.51 -9.28
C GLU A 54 -7.66 -25.15 -9.75
N ASP A 55 -8.03 -25.06 -11.04
CA ASP A 55 -8.56 -23.87 -11.72
C ASP A 55 -7.56 -22.73 -12.06
N ILE A 56 -6.24 -22.98 -12.12
CA ILE A 56 -5.26 -21.96 -12.53
C ILE A 56 -4.66 -22.30 -13.91
N ILE A 57 -4.46 -21.28 -14.75
CA ILE A 57 -3.60 -21.39 -15.94
C ILE A 57 -2.24 -21.84 -15.44
N ASP A 58 -1.82 -23.05 -15.85
CA ASP A 58 -0.58 -23.64 -15.36
C ASP A 58 0.57 -22.62 -15.48
N PRO A 59 1.13 -22.12 -14.36
CA PRO A 59 2.21 -21.13 -14.41
C PRO A 59 3.44 -21.70 -15.12
N THR A 60 3.56 -23.04 -15.24
CA THR A 60 4.55 -23.64 -16.13
C THR A 60 4.29 -23.27 -17.58
N VAL A 61 3.06 -23.18 -18.09
CA VAL A 61 2.78 -22.80 -19.50
C VAL A 61 3.19 -21.37 -19.80
N PHE A 62 3.00 -20.43 -18.87
CA PHE A 62 3.54 -19.07 -19.05
C PHE A 62 5.06 -19.06 -18.98
N TRP A 63 5.65 -19.88 -18.11
CA TRP A 63 7.08 -19.86 -17.84
C TRP A 63 7.92 -20.80 -18.73
N SER A 64 7.31 -21.77 -19.42
CA SER A 64 7.98 -22.81 -20.23
C SER A 64 8.12 -22.44 -21.69
N ASP A 65 7.36 -21.47 -22.18
CA ASP A 65 7.13 -21.25 -23.61
C ASP A 65 7.98 -20.12 -24.24
N ASP A 66 9.17 -19.83 -23.69
CA ASP A 66 9.89 -18.54 -23.71
C ASP A 66 9.41 -17.69 -22.53
N HIS A 67 10.32 -17.26 -21.67
CA HIS A 67 10.04 -16.23 -20.64
C HIS A 67 9.73 -14.86 -21.30
N GLY A 68 9.07 -14.80 -22.46
CA GLY A 68 8.80 -13.59 -23.22
C GLY A 68 10.06 -12.72 -23.41
N SER A 69 9.91 -11.45 -23.09
CA SER A 69 10.98 -10.44 -23.07
C SER A 69 11.88 -10.46 -21.82
N PHE A 70 11.79 -11.47 -20.95
CA PHE A 70 12.52 -11.53 -19.69
C PHE A 70 13.88 -12.22 -19.82
N GLU A 71 14.94 -11.53 -19.42
CA GLU A 71 16.30 -12.05 -19.36
C GLU A 71 16.68 -12.43 -17.91
N PRO A 72 17.38 -13.55 -17.67
CA PRO A 72 17.81 -13.91 -16.32
C PRO A 72 18.87 -12.94 -15.78
N VAL A 73 18.71 -12.52 -14.52
CA VAL A 73 19.71 -11.73 -13.80
C VAL A 73 20.77 -12.67 -13.24
N THR A 74 21.97 -12.65 -13.83
CA THR A 74 23.06 -13.58 -13.51
C THR A 74 23.91 -13.17 -12.30
N ALA A 75 23.62 -12.03 -11.67
CA ALA A 75 24.32 -11.58 -10.48
C ALA A 75 23.99 -12.50 -9.29
N ALA A 76 25.02 -12.94 -8.57
CA ALA A 76 24.92 -13.88 -7.46
C ALA A 76 24.18 -13.26 -6.27
N PHE A 77 22.86 -13.40 -6.22
CA PHE A 77 22.11 -13.32 -4.97
C PHE A 77 22.39 -14.62 -4.22
N GLU A 78 23.30 -14.57 -3.24
CA GLU A 78 23.68 -15.73 -2.41
C GLU A 78 22.59 -16.20 -1.43
N SER A 79 21.41 -15.59 -1.47
CA SER A 79 20.30 -16.00 -0.61
C SER A 79 19.00 -16.13 -1.38
N SER A 80 18.32 -17.24 -1.13
CA SER A 80 16.93 -17.57 -1.44
C SER A 80 16.67 -18.38 -2.71
N ASP A 81 15.65 -19.24 -2.59
CA ASP A 81 15.02 -20.07 -3.63
C ASP A 81 14.26 -19.20 -4.67
N VAL A 82 14.83 -18.06 -5.07
CA VAL A 82 14.23 -17.07 -5.98
C VAL A 82 15.17 -16.84 -7.15
N SER A 83 14.67 -17.05 -8.36
CA SER A 83 15.35 -16.72 -9.61
C SER A 83 14.82 -15.38 -10.12
N TRP A 84 15.74 -14.47 -10.40
CA TRP A 84 15.43 -13.11 -10.84
C TRP A 84 15.53 -12.95 -12.34
N TYR A 85 14.60 -12.20 -12.89
CA TYR A 85 14.51 -11.90 -14.31
C TYR A 85 14.27 -10.40 -14.49
N GLN A 86 14.83 -9.84 -15.55
CA GLN A 86 14.72 -8.43 -15.90
C GLN A 86 14.14 -8.25 -17.30
N THR A 87 13.54 -7.10 -17.55
CA THR A 87 13.07 -6.72 -18.89
C THR A 87 13.10 -5.21 -19.08
N GLN A 88 12.89 -4.73 -20.30
CA GLN A 88 12.87 -3.31 -20.66
C GLN A 88 11.48 -2.90 -21.15
N PHE A 89 11.06 -1.70 -20.76
CA PHE A 89 9.81 -1.09 -21.22
C PHE A 89 10.09 -0.11 -22.37
N PRO A 90 9.15 0.06 -23.32
CA PRO A 90 7.77 -0.44 -23.32
C PRO A 90 7.56 -1.83 -23.97
N GLU A 91 8.63 -2.47 -24.46
CA GLU A 91 8.52 -3.69 -25.26
C GLU A 91 7.95 -4.89 -24.47
N ALA A 92 8.10 -4.87 -23.14
CA ALA A 92 7.68 -5.93 -22.23
C ALA A 92 6.35 -5.68 -21.50
N ASP A 93 5.68 -4.57 -21.81
CA ASP A 93 4.47 -4.11 -21.14
C ASP A 93 3.40 -5.21 -21.01
N ASP A 94 3.08 -5.88 -22.12
CA ASP A 94 2.03 -6.89 -22.18
C ASP A 94 2.40 -8.16 -21.40
N ASP A 95 3.66 -8.58 -21.47
CA ASP A 95 4.17 -9.74 -20.72
C ASP A 95 4.13 -9.47 -19.21
N PHE A 96 4.45 -8.24 -18.81
CA PHE A 96 4.43 -7.80 -17.43
C PHE A 96 3.00 -7.69 -16.88
N ARG A 97 2.06 -7.13 -17.65
CA ARG A 97 0.61 -7.14 -17.33
C ARG A 97 0.06 -8.55 -17.20
N ARG A 98 0.45 -9.45 -18.11
CA ARG A 98 0.01 -10.85 -18.10
C ARG A 98 0.52 -11.58 -16.87
N LEU A 99 1.77 -11.36 -16.45
CA LEU A 99 2.31 -11.90 -15.20
C LEU A 99 1.53 -11.43 -13.97
N TRP A 100 1.26 -10.13 -13.87
CA TRP A 100 0.47 -9.59 -12.77
C TRP A 100 -0.95 -10.16 -12.75
N ALA A 101 -1.59 -10.30 -13.92
CA ALA A 101 -2.93 -10.86 -14.05
C ALA A 101 -3.03 -12.33 -13.61
N LEU A 102 -1.94 -13.11 -13.70
CA LEU A 102 -1.91 -14.47 -13.14
C LEU A 102 -2.04 -14.45 -11.62
N GLU A 103 -1.46 -13.45 -10.95
CA GLU A 103 -1.48 -13.31 -9.50
C GLU A 103 -2.76 -12.62 -8.98
N ALA A 104 -3.25 -11.62 -9.71
CA ALA A 104 -4.46 -10.85 -9.42
C ALA A 104 -5.72 -11.72 -9.52
N GLY A 105 -5.97 -12.50 -8.46
CA GLY A 105 -7.23 -13.20 -8.23
C GLY A 105 -7.10 -14.60 -7.64
N ARG A 106 -5.90 -15.20 -7.57
CA ARG A 106 -5.79 -16.65 -7.23
C ARG A 106 -4.54 -17.08 -6.44
N SER A 107 -3.66 -16.15 -6.03
CA SER A 107 -2.44 -16.42 -5.23
C SER A 107 -1.58 -17.55 -5.83
N VAL A 108 -1.10 -17.32 -7.05
CA VAL A 108 -0.18 -18.26 -7.69
C VAL A 108 1.19 -17.94 -7.12
N ARG A 109 1.49 -18.55 -5.97
CA ARG A 109 2.69 -18.30 -5.13
C ARG A 109 4.05 -18.51 -5.82
N PHE A 110 4.09 -18.68 -7.14
CA PHE A 110 5.32 -18.69 -7.93
C PHE A 110 5.92 -17.28 -8.06
N LEU A 111 5.08 -16.25 -8.22
CA LEU A 111 5.52 -14.86 -8.25
C LEU A 111 5.82 -14.41 -6.81
N GLN A 112 7.10 -14.29 -6.49
CA GLN A 112 7.55 -13.88 -5.16
C GLN A 112 7.65 -12.37 -5.07
N GLU A 113 8.30 -11.76 -6.04
CA GLU A 113 8.65 -10.33 -5.98
C GLU A 113 8.50 -9.72 -7.37
N PHE A 114 8.16 -8.44 -7.37
CA PHE A 114 7.85 -7.71 -8.59
C PHE A 114 8.26 -6.26 -8.40
N CYS A 115 9.10 -5.74 -9.29
CA CYS A 115 9.63 -4.40 -9.18
C CYS A 115 9.59 -3.66 -10.51
N VAL A 116 9.22 -2.39 -10.47
CA VAL A 116 9.20 -1.48 -11.62
C VAL A 116 10.15 -0.33 -11.32
N CYS A 117 11.01 0.00 -12.28
CA CYS A 117 12.05 1.01 -12.14
C CYS A 117 12.03 2.01 -13.32
N ASN A 118 12.39 3.25 -13.03
CA ASN A 118 12.76 4.26 -14.03
C ASN A 118 14.27 4.47 -13.95
N ALA A 119 14.98 4.15 -15.02
CA ALA A 119 16.43 4.02 -15.03
C ALA A 119 16.92 3.13 -13.88
N ASN A 120 17.61 3.69 -12.88
CA ASN A 120 18.14 2.96 -11.73
C ASN A 120 17.31 3.15 -10.45
N ASP A 121 16.25 3.95 -10.50
CA ASP A 121 15.41 4.25 -9.35
C ASP A 121 14.15 3.38 -9.38
N TRP A 122 13.89 2.69 -8.28
CA TRP A 122 12.66 1.92 -8.12
C TRP A 122 11.46 2.86 -7.95
N ILE A 123 10.32 2.46 -8.50
CA ILE A 123 9.05 3.19 -8.42
C ILE A 123 8.04 2.38 -7.60
N VAL A 124 7.94 1.08 -7.89
CA VAL A 124 7.00 0.16 -7.26
C VAL A 124 7.71 -1.13 -6.97
N TYR A 125 7.51 -1.65 -5.76
CA TYR A 125 7.96 -2.98 -5.37
C TYR A 125 6.80 -3.71 -4.69
N VAL A 126 6.52 -4.94 -5.11
CA VAL A 126 5.37 -5.74 -4.66
C VAL A 126 5.82 -7.15 -4.30
N ILE A 127 5.32 -7.64 -3.16
CA ILE A 127 5.34 -9.05 -2.78
C ILE A 127 3.88 -9.52 -2.77
N PRO A 128 3.37 -10.04 -3.90
CA PRO A 128 1.93 -10.12 -4.11
C PRO A 128 1.22 -11.04 -3.11
N HIS A 129 1.83 -12.20 -2.83
CA HIS A 129 1.30 -13.20 -1.91
C HIS A 129 1.36 -12.79 -0.42
N HIS A 130 1.98 -11.65 -0.11
CA HIS A 130 1.96 -11.02 1.21
C HIS A 130 1.10 -9.76 1.24
N GLU A 131 0.43 -9.42 0.13
CA GLU A 131 -0.31 -8.16 -0.04
C GLU A 131 0.55 -6.95 0.38
N HIS A 132 1.85 -7.03 0.07
CA HIS A 132 2.82 -6.04 0.47
C HIS A 132 3.26 -5.24 -0.74
N LEU A 133 3.15 -3.92 -0.65
CA LEU A 133 3.50 -3.00 -1.71
C LEU A 133 4.23 -1.79 -1.13
N MET A 134 5.35 -1.44 -1.75
CA MET A 134 6.12 -0.24 -1.48
C MET A 134 6.05 0.68 -2.69
N VAL A 135 5.90 1.98 -2.45
CA VAL A 135 5.88 3.00 -3.50
C VAL A 135 6.97 4.03 -3.24
N ASN A 136 7.70 4.33 -4.29
CA ASN A 136 8.58 5.48 -4.36
C ASN A 136 8.07 6.40 -5.47
N ALA A 137 7.31 7.42 -5.07
CA ALA A 137 6.90 8.52 -5.93
C ALA A 137 7.85 9.71 -5.65
N PRO A 138 8.93 9.88 -6.43
CA PRO A 138 9.93 10.92 -6.17
C PRO A 138 9.43 12.33 -6.52
N ASP A 139 8.43 12.44 -7.39
CA ASP A 139 7.83 13.71 -7.80
C ASP A 139 6.31 13.74 -7.54
N LYS A 140 5.79 14.98 -7.48
CA LYS A 140 4.38 15.24 -7.16
C LYS A 140 3.42 14.88 -8.32
N GLU A 141 3.92 14.82 -9.54
CA GLU A 141 3.11 14.54 -10.73
C GLU A 141 2.73 13.05 -10.74
N PHE A 142 3.71 12.17 -10.59
CA PHE A 142 3.49 10.73 -10.46
C PHE A 142 2.56 10.40 -9.29
N ALA A 143 2.77 11.01 -8.11
CA ALA A 143 1.90 10.76 -6.96
C ALA A 143 0.43 11.19 -7.21
N SER A 144 0.24 12.30 -7.91
CA SER A 144 -1.09 12.78 -8.33
C SER A 144 -1.74 11.84 -9.34
N GLU A 145 -0.99 11.38 -10.35
CA GLU A 145 -1.49 10.41 -11.34
C GLU A 145 -1.92 9.10 -10.71
N VAL A 146 -1.12 8.55 -9.79
CA VAL A 146 -1.48 7.34 -9.04
C VAL A 146 -2.76 7.56 -8.25
N ASN A 147 -2.87 8.63 -7.45
CA ASN A 147 -4.08 8.90 -6.67
C ASN A 147 -5.32 9.17 -7.56
N ASN A 148 -5.14 9.76 -8.74
CA ASN A 148 -6.21 9.91 -9.72
C ASN A 148 -6.69 8.55 -10.27
N ALA A 149 -5.76 7.62 -10.57
CA ALA A 149 -6.10 6.27 -11.02
C ALA A 149 -6.81 5.45 -9.91
N LEU A 150 -6.46 5.71 -8.65
CA LEU A 150 -7.04 5.03 -7.49
C LEU A 150 -8.38 5.63 -7.03
N THR A 151 -8.80 6.80 -7.54
CA THR A 151 -9.96 7.54 -7.02
C THR A 151 -11.28 6.75 -6.99
N HIS A 152 -11.48 5.83 -7.95
CA HIS A 152 -12.67 4.99 -8.02
C HIS A 152 -12.58 3.72 -7.15
N LEU A 153 -11.41 3.48 -6.59
CA LEU A 153 -11.12 2.40 -5.67
C LEU A 153 -11.10 2.97 -4.25
N TRP A 154 -11.33 2.13 -3.26
CA TRP A 154 -11.13 2.52 -1.86
C TRP A 154 -9.64 2.40 -1.53
N ALA A 155 -8.82 3.20 -2.22
CA ALA A 155 -7.37 3.14 -2.16
C ALA A 155 -6.70 4.49 -2.46
N CYS A 156 -5.48 4.69 -1.97
CA CYS A 156 -4.63 5.84 -2.24
C CYS A 156 -3.16 5.53 -1.91
N ILE A 157 -2.27 6.45 -2.29
CA ILE A 157 -0.94 6.57 -1.71
C ILE A 157 -0.83 7.87 -0.91
N VAL A 158 -0.16 7.81 0.24
CA VAL A 158 0.10 8.98 1.11
C VAL A 158 1.57 9.03 1.48
N PRO A 159 2.15 10.21 1.81
CA PRO A 159 3.55 10.29 2.21
C PRO A 159 3.88 9.32 3.35
N ALA A 160 4.94 8.53 3.20
CA ALA A 160 5.36 7.58 4.21
C ALA A 160 6.01 8.27 5.41
N GLY A 161 5.97 7.58 6.55
CA GLY A 161 6.61 8.03 7.78
C GLY A 161 5.75 8.98 8.61
N THR A 162 6.30 9.34 9.77
CA THR A 162 5.55 10.08 10.79
C THR A 162 5.46 11.55 10.44
N ARG A 163 4.24 12.03 10.22
CA ARG A 163 3.94 13.42 9.86
C ARG A 163 3.83 14.33 11.08
N ILE A 164 3.25 13.82 12.16
CA ILE A 164 3.12 14.54 13.43
C ILE A 164 3.06 13.56 14.60
N THR A 165 3.63 13.95 15.74
CA THR A 165 3.48 13.24 17.02
C THR A 165 3.10 14.19 18.12
N TRP A 166 2.24 13.77 19.03
CA TRP A 166 1.92 14.54 20.23
C TRP A 166 1.62 13.61 21.41
N GLU A 167 1.58 14.18 22.61
CA GLU A 167 1.22 13.45 23.82
C GLU A 167 0.06 14.17 24.50
N TYR A 168 -0.86 13.40 25.08
CA TYR A 168 -1.92 13.90 25.93
C TYR A 168 -2.25 12.86 27.00
N ASP A 169 -2.24 13.27 28.27
CA ASP A 169 -2.58 12.41 29.42
C ASP A 169 -1.83 11.06 29.42
N GLY A 170 -0.52 11.11 29.14
CA GLY A 170 0.36 9.93 29.07
C GLY A 170 0.09 8.98 27.90
N CYS A 171 -0.71 9.40 26.92
CA CYS A 171 -0.95 8.71 25.65
C CYS A 171 -0.16 9.40 24.54
N LYS A 172 0.73 8.66 23.87
CA LYS A 172 1.44 9.14 22.69
C LYS A 172 0.58 8.87 21.46
N HIS A 173 0.36 9.91 20.67
CA HIS A 173 -0.34 9.87 19.41
C HIS A 173 0.64 10.15 18.26
N ALA A 174 0.39 9.55 17.10
CA ALA A 174 1.12 9.86 15.88
C ALA A 174 0.22 9.68 14.66
N ILE A 175 0.42 10.51 13.64
CA ILE A 175 -0.06 10.22 12.29
C ILE A 175 1.16 9.78 11.49
N ASP A 176 1.14 8.52 11.07
CA ASP A 176 2.24 7.82 10.41
C ASP A 176 1.70 7.24 9.11
N GLY A 177 2.07 7.88 8.00
CA GLY A 177 1.45 7.68 6.70
C GLY A 177 -0.07 7.68 6.76
N GLY A 178 -0.69 6.57 6.35
CA GLY A 178 -2.14 6.39 6.30
C GLY A 178 -2.77 5.92 7.61
N THR A 179 -2.04 5.99 8.73
CA THR A 179 -2.46 5.41 10.01
C THR A 179 -2.41 6.43 11.15
N LEU A 180 -3.48 6.48 11.95
CA LEU A 180 -3.48 7.08 13.27
C LEU A 180 -3.01 6.05 14.31
N GLN A 181 -1.92 6.34 15.01
CA GLN A 181 -1.38 5.51 16.07
C GLN A 181 -1.66 6.12 17.45
N VAL A 182 -2.10 5.30 18.41
CA VAL A 182 -2.36 5.71 19.79
C VAL A 182 -1.73 4.70 20.74
N LYS A 183 -0.68 5.10 21.45
CA LYS A 183 0.09 4.24 22.35
C LYS A 183 -0.01 4.73 23.79
N ARG A 184 -0.50 3.87 24.70
CA ARG A 184 -0.50 4.16 26.14
C ARG A 184 0.86 3.82 26.76
N SER A 185 1.47 4.79 27.43
CA SER A 185 2.82 4.69 28.02
C SER A 185 3.02 3.52 29.01
N LYS A 186 1.95 3.03 29.66
CA LYS A 186 2.05 2.05 30.77
C LYS A 186 1.72 0.60 30.44
N MET A 187 1.10 0.30 29.29
CA MET A 187 0.60 -1.06 29.00
C MET A 187 0.94 -1.61 27.60
N GLY A 188 1.74 -0.89 26.81
CA GLY A 188 2.28 -1.41 25.55
C GLY A 188 1.28 -1.55 24.40
N TYR A 189 -0.03 -1.41 24.64
CA TYR A 189 -1.03 -1.40 23.58
C TYR A 189 -0.91 -0.13 22.72
N ALA A 190 -0.70 -0.36 21.41
CA ALA A 190 -0.79 0.65 20.37
C ALA A 190 -2.03 0.35 19.53
N GLY A 191 -3.03 1.24 19.55
CA GLY A 191 -4.07 1.26 18.54
C GLY A 191 -3.49 1.80 17.24
N ARG A 192 -3.74 1.10 16.14
CA ARG A 192 -3.39 1.54 14.78
C ARG A 192 -4.67 1.56 13.98
N TYR A 193 -5.11 2.74 13.58
CA TYR A 193 -6.38 2.95 12.88
C TYR A 193 -6.10 3.48 11.48
N SER A 194 -6.56 2.76 10.46
CA SER A 194 -6.41 3.20 9.07
C SER A 194 -7.25 4.46 8.85
N LEU A 195 -6.60 5.54 8.43
CA LEU A 195 -7.25 6.82 8.10
C LEU A 195 -8.13 6.72 6.86
N LEU A 196 -8.03 5.63 6.09
CA LEU A 196 -8.86 5.32 4.94
C LEU A 196 -10.37 5.25 5.27
N ASN A 197 -10.71 5.03 6.53
CA ASN A 197 -12.09 5.02 7.00
C ASN A 197 -12.48 6.32 7.72
N LEU A 198 -11.56 7.27 7.92
CA LEU A 198 -11.84 8.56 8.55
C LEU A 198 -12.43 9.48 7.48
N PHE A 199 -13.70 9.87 7.63
CA PHE A 199 -14.36 10.71 6.61
C PHE A 199 -14.55 12.16 7.05
N ARG A 200 -14.42 12.44 8.35
CA ARG A 200 -14.58 13.81 8.84
C ARG A 200 -13.74 14.10 10.06
N VAL A 201 -13.14 15.29 10.04
CA VAL A 201 -12.49 15.94 11.17
C VAL A 201 -13.22 17.25 11.41
N THR A 202 -13.51 17.55 12.67
CA THR A 202 -14.13 18.82 13.07
C THR A 202 -13.37 19.42 14.26
N PRO A 203 -12.74 20.59 14.10
CA PRO A 203 -12.02 21.23 15.19
C PRO A 203 -12.97 21.81 16.23
N ARG A 204 -12.55 21.73 17.50
CA ARG A 204 -13.19 22.39 18.65
C ARG A 204 -12.12 23.19 19.41
N PRO A 205 -11.77 24.41 18.95
CA PRO A 205 -10.64 25.17 19.50
C PRO A 205 -10.80 25.50 20.99
N GLN A 206 -12.03 25.72 21.48
CA GLN A 206 -12.28 26.07 22.88
C GLN A 206 -11.91 24.95 23.86
N SER A 207 -11.84 23.70 23.39
CA SER A 207 -11.48 22.54 24.20
C SER A 207 -10.21 21.84 23.73
N LEU A 208 -9.45 22.44 22.79
CA LEU A 208 -8.25 21.84 22.18
C LEU A 208 -8.48 20.38 21.75
N THR A 209 -9.57 20.17 21.00
CA THR A 209 -10.04 18.84 20.62
C THR A 209 -10.37 18.77 19.14
N LEU A 210 -10.02 17.68 18.47
CA LEU A 210 -10.55 17.31 17.16
C LEU A 210 -11.60 16.21 17.35
N SER A 211 -12.80 16.39 16.78
CA SER A 211 -13.81 15.32 16.71
C SER A 211 -13.60 14.55 15.40
N LEU A 212 -13.62 13.22 15.48
CA LEU A 212 -13.37 12.30 14.37
C LEU A 212 -14.63 11.48 14.09
N GLU A 213 -15.04 11.41 12.82
CA GLU A 213 -16.12 10.53 12.38
C GLU A 213 -15.56 9.51 11.37
N TRP A 214 -15.87 8.23 11.62
CA TRP A 214 -15.33 7.09 10.89
C TRP A 214 -16.46 6.32 10.20
N HIS A 215 -16.21 5.84 8.99
CA HIS A 215 -17.08 4.86 8.35
C HIS A 215 -17.05 3.56 9.17
N ARG A 216 -18.21 2.93 9.33
CA ARG A 216 -18.25 1.58 9.90
C ARG A 216 -17.60 0.62 8.92
N GLU A 217 -16.64 -0.16 9.40
CA GLU A 217 -16.05 -1.22 8.58
C GLU A 217 -17.10 -2.28 8.30
N THR A 218 -17.62 -2.33 7.07
CA THR A 218 -18.24 -3.54 6.52
C THR A 218 -17.20 -4.25 5.69
N ARG A 219 -16.26 -4.96 6.32
CA ARG A 219 -15.23 -5.72 5.59
C ARG A 219 -15.55 -7.21 5.55
N SER A 220 -15.65 -7.77 4.35
CA SER A 220 -15.71 -9.22 4.11
C SER A 220 -14.31 -9.77 3.82
N GLY A 221 -13.83 -10.75 4.60
CA GLY A 221 -12.56 -11.45 4.36
C GLY A 221 -11.88 -11.98 5.63
N LEU A 222 -10.86 -12.84 5.48
CA LEU A 222 -10.12 -13.46 6.60
C LEU A 222 -9.22 -12.47 7.36
N ILE A 223 -8.63 -11.48 6.66
CA ILE A 223 -7.81 -10.42 7.27
C ILE A 223 -8.69 -9.41 8.04
N GLY A 224 -9.89 -9.10 7.52
CA GLY A 224 -10.89 -8.31 8.23
C GLY A 224 -11.22 -8.91 9.60
N ARG A 225 -11.47 -10.22 9.66
CA ARG A 225 -11.72 -10.94 10.93
C ARG A 225 -10.54 -10.92 11.89
N PHE A 226 -9.30 -10.86 11.39
CA PHE A 226 -8.10 -10.82 12.23
C PHE A 226 -7.89 -9.43 12.84
N ILE A 227 -8.16 -8.37 12.07
CA ILE A 227 -8.13 -6.97 12.54
C ILE A 227 -9.30 -6.69 13.48
N ASP A 228 -10.51 -7.17 13.20
CA ASP A 228 -11.66 -7.11 14.11
C ASP A 228 -11.36 -7.79 15.46
N GLY A 229 -10.63 -8.92 15.41
CA GLY A 229 -10.14 -9.61 16.60
C GLY A 229 -9.20 -8.75 17.46
N ILE A 230 -8.32 -7.95 16.83
CA ILE A 230 -7.43 -7.00 17.50
C ILE A 230 -8.20 -5.77 18.00
N GLN A 231 -9.17 -5.26 17.23
CA GLN A 231 -10.02 -4.13 17.64
C GLN A 231 -10.83 -4.45 18.91
N SER A 232 -11.25 -5.70 19.12
CA SER A 232 -11.94 -6.11 20.35
C SER A 232 -11.10 -5.98 21.62
N ILE A 233 -9.77 -5.96 21.48
CA ILE A 233 -8.80 -5.85 22.58
C ILE A 233 -8.30 -4.41 22.74
N VAL A 234 -8.17 -3.65 21.65
CA VAL A 234 -7.54 -2.32 21.64
C VAL A 234 -8.56 -1.16 21.69
N GLY A 235 -9.85 -1.47 21.53
CA GLY A 235 -10.92 -0.48 21.40
C GLY A 235 -11.09 -0.03 19.94
N GLY A 236 -12.29 0.42 19.59
CA GLY A 236 -12.56 1.00 18.28
C GLY A 236 -11.78 2.30 18.05
N PRO A 237 -11.79 2.83 16.82
CA PRO A 237 -11.10 4.09 16.52
C PRO A 237 -11.63 5.23 17.40
N PRO A 238 -10.75 6.16 17.84
CA PRO A 238 -11.14 7.22 18.76
C PRO A 238 -12.11 8.21 18.09
N ASP A 239 -13.15 8.62 18.80
CA ASP A 239 -14.09 9.66 18.34
C ASP A 239 -13.51 11.08 18.53
N ARG A 240 -12.46 11.21 19.34
CA ARG A 240 -11.84 12.48 19.69
C ARG A 240 -10.34 12.36 19.89
N LEU A 241 -9.62 13.37 19.43
CA LEU A 241 -8.21 13.62 19.75
C LEU A 241 -8.12 14.88 20.61
N ARG A 242 -7.24 14.87 21.61
CA ARG A 242 -7.01 15.99 22.51
C ARG A 242 -5.55 16.43 22.47
N PHE A 243 -5.34 17.70 22.73
CA PHE A 243 -4.05 18.37 22.56
C PHE A 243 -3.77 19.28 23.77
N GLU A 244 -2.49 19.49 24.07
CA GLU A 244 -2.05 20.39 25.14
C GLU A 244 -1.98 21.86 24.68
N ASP A 245 -1.78 22.07 23.37
CA ASP A 245 -1.66 23.37 22.76
C ASP A 245 -2.38 23.47 21.41
N GLU A 246 -2.69 24.71 21.02
CA GLU A 246 -3.42 25.03 19.78
C GLU A 246 -2.60 24.75 18.52
N THR A 247 -1.29 25.00 18.54
CA THR A 247 -0.40 24.82 17.39
C THR A 247 -0.39 23.35 16.94
N THR A 248 -0.19 22.44 17.88
CA THR A 248 -0.19 20.99 17.64
C THR A 248 -1.55 20.49 17.15
N MET A 249 -2.65 21.04 17.69
CA MET A 249 -4.01 20.73 17.21
C MET A 249 -4.20 21.16 15.75
N GLN A 250 -3.78 22.37 15.40
CA GLN A 250 -3.89 22.91 14.03
C GLN A 250 -3.03 22.11 13.04
N GLU A 251 -1.83 21.70 13.45
CA GLU A 251 -0.95 20.86 12.63
C GLU A 251 -1.59 19.46 12.40
N ALA A 252 -2.11 18.84 13.46
CA ALA A 252 -2.82 17.56 13.34
C ALA A 252 -4.06 17.67 12.46
N GLU A 253 -4.84 18.74 12.61
CA GLU A 253 -6.00 19.06 11.77
C GLU A 253 -5.60 19.14 10.30
N THR A 254 -4.55 19.90 9.99
CA THR A 254 -4.04 20.08 8.63
C THR A 254 -3.64 18.73 8.01
N VAL A 255 -2.84 17.95 8.74
CA VAL A 255 -2.38 16.62 8.27
C VAL A 255 -3.56 15.68 8.02
N LEU A 256 -4.56 15.66 8.90
CA LEU A 256 -5.73 14.80 8.73
C LEU A 256 -6.60 15.24 7.55
N HIS A 257 -6.82 16.56 7.37
CA HIS A 257 -7.58 17.07 6.24
C HIS A 257 -6.92 16.75 4.91
N GLU A 258 -5.61 16.98 4.77
CA GLU A 258 -4.87 16.61 3.56
C GLU A 258 -4.96 15.10 3.26
N THR A 259 -4.91 14.28 4.31
CA THR A 259 -5.02 12.82 4.19
C THR A 259 -6.42 12.41 3.73
N ILE A 260 -7.47 13.01 4.31
CA ILE A 260 -8.87 12.80 3.92
C ILE A 260 -9.11 13.22 2.47
N GLU A 261 -8.63 14.39 2.08
CA GLU A 261 -8.76 14.89 0.71
C GLU A 261 -8.10 13.95 -0.30
N THR A 262 -6.95 13.37 0.06
CA THR A 262 -6.25 12.38 -0.76
C THR A 262 -7.03 11.05 -0.84
N MET A 263 -7.64 10.61 0.27
CA MET A 263 -8.37 9.34 0.36
C MET A 263 -9.79 9.40 -0.24
N HIS A 264 -10.40 10.59 -0.28
CA HIS A 264 -11.80 10.80 -0.67
C HIS A 264 -12.00 11.94 -1.69
N PRO A 265 -11.22 12.03 -2.79
CA PRO A 265 -11.18 13.23 -3.65
C PRO A 265 -12.45 13.47 -4.48
N LYS A 266 -13.33 12.47 -4.64
CA LYS A 266 -14.56 12.57 -5.46
C LYS A 266 -15.82 11.99 -4.83
N ARG A 267 -15.76 11.59 -3.55
CA ARG A 267 -16.94 10.97 -2.92
C ARG A 267 -17.92 12.04 -2.54
N THR A 268 -19.08 12.01 -3.19
CA THR A 268 -20.19 12.86 -2.77
C THR A 268 -20.65 12.42 -1.38
N ALA A 269 -21.18 13.35 -0.58
CA ALA A 269 -21.78 13.01 0.71
C ALA A 269 -22.87 11.91 0.59
N ALA A 270 -23.46 11.74 -0.60
CA ALA A 270 -24.45 10.70 -0.90
C ALA A 270 -23.84 9.29 -1.04
N GLU A 271 -22.67 9.14 -1.66
CA GLU A 271 -21.96 7.85 -1.74
C GLU A 271 -21.37 7.42 -0.39
N ILE A 272 -21.18 8.41 0.51
CA ILE A 272 -20.78 8.22 1.91
C ILE A 272 -21.95 7.68 2.75
N ASP A 273 -23.19 8.09 2.47
CA ASP A 273 -24.41 7.68 3.20
C ASP A 273 -24.98 6.32 2.75
N GLU A 274 -24.79 5.89 1.49
CA GLU A 274 -25.40 4.64 0.96
C GLU A 274 -24.80 3.34 1.55
N ARG A 275 -23.74 3.42 2.37
CA ARG A 275 -23.18 2.27 3.11
C ARG A 275 -23.38 2.37 4.64
N VAL A 276 -24.16 3.34 5.13
CA VAL A 276 -24.52 3.48 6.57
C VAL A 276 -25.60 2.49 7.00
#